data_AF-A0A927GCM1-F1
#
_entry.id   AF-A0A927GCM1-F1
#
_cell.length_a   1.000
_cell.length_b   1.000
_cell.length_c   1.000
_cell.angle_alpha   90.00
_cell.angle_beta   90.00
_cell.angle_gamma   90.00
#
_symmetry.space_group_name_H-M   'P 1'
#
loop_
_entity.id
_entity.type
_entity.pdbx_description
1 polymer ?
#
loop_
_entity_poly.entity_id
_entity_poly.type
_entity_poly.pdbx_seq_one_letter_code
_entity_poly.pdbx_strand_id
1 'polypeptide(L)'
;MKLSFMKSLLMVMLSALGWACMDHTVPSVPSLETSWINGWDSQKVLAIQKGQRPDPSVYLQTSYITYQLTLFKNGASYLVTKKALDDYGRDLLGYPDNTQFVMAKQEMDAMLQKTVKNVAAIEAELGIPAGSWQGKPLARIDIPNPEELHVRIPSGNEMGANNLWLPGGKLPTGYSEAVVDRIPKGKYVESDL
;
A
#
# COMPACT_ATOMS: atom_id res chain seq x y z
N MET A 1 60.35 56.65 12.29
CA MET A 1 60.83 55.91 13.47
C MET A 1 59.90 54.74 13.71
N LYS A 2 60.42 53.49 13.63
CA LYS A 2 59.78 52.18 13.96
C LYS A 2 58.64 51.74 13.00
N LEU A 3 58.53 50.49 12.53
CA LEU A 3 59.33 49.27 12.65
C LEU A 3 58.88 48.29 11.54
N SER A 4 59.86 47.55 11.02
CA SER A 4 59.84 46.42 10.05
C SER A 4 58.77 45.33 10.26
N PHE A 5 58.28 44.66 9.20
CA PHE A 5 58.74 43.29 8.81
C PHE A 5 57.98 42.66 7.63
N MET A 6 58.75 41.91 6.85
CA MET A 6 58.45 41.03 5.71
C MET A 6 57.20 40.13 5.81
N LYS A 7 56.55 39.89 4.67
CA LYS A 7 55.85 38.64 4.32
C LYS A 7 56.11 38.37 2.83
N SER A 8 57.10 37.54 2.50
CA SER A 8 57.01 36.09 2.30
C SER A 8 56.00 35.71 1.21
N LEU A 9 56.57 35.31 0.07
CA LEU A 9 55.94 34.76 -1.11
C LEU A 9 55.45 33.33 -0.78
N LEU A 10 54.13 33.14 -0.63
CA LEU A 10 53.53 31.82 -0.48
C LEU A 10 52.78 31.45 -1.75
N MET A 11 53.37 30.51 -2.49
CA MET A 11 52.82 29.84 -3.66
C MET A 11 51.65 28.95 -3.21
N VAL A 12 50.41 29.35 -3.52
CA VAL A 12 49.23 28.50 -3.31
C VAL A 12 49.05 27.65 -4.57
N MET A 13 49.41 26.38 -4.46
CA MET A 13 49.04 25.33 -5.40
C MET A 13 47.51 25.24 -5.46
N LEU A 14 46.95 25.54 -6.63
CA LEU A 14 45.55 25.31 -6.95
C LEU A 14 45.34 23.80 -7.09
N SER A 15 44.98 23.14 -6.00
CA SER A 15 44.47 21.76 -6.07
C SER A 15 43.05 21.82 -6.61
N ALA A 16 42.88 21.35 -7.84
CA ALA A 16 41.58 21.04 -8.38
C ALA A 16 41.03 19.84 -7.59
N LEU A 17 40.27 20.13 -6.53
CA LEU A 17 39.37 19.16 -5.93
C LEU A 17 38.31 18.84 -6.99
N GLY A 18 38.49 17.71 -7.67
CA GLY A 18 37.44 17.13 -8.48
C GLY A 18 36.21 16.96 -7.59
N TRP A 19 35.15 17.69 -7.91
CA TRP A 19 33.81 17.33 -7.47
C TRP A 19 33.51 15.95 -8.07
N ALA A 20 33.79 14.91 -7.28
CA ALA A 20 33.09 13.65 -7.46
C ALA A 20 31.61 13.99 -7.32
N CYS A 21 30.86 13.84 -8.41
CA CYS A 21 29.40 13.84 -8.36
C CYS A 21 29.03 12.78 -7.33
N MET A 22 28.56 13.20 -6.16
CA MET A 22 27.87 12.28 -5.27
C MET A 22 26.62 11.87 -6.03
N ASP A 23 26.66 10.65 -6.58
CA ASP A 23 25.49 10.01 -7.13
C ASP A 23 24.49 9.92 -5.98
N HIS A 24 23.53 10.84 -5.95
CA HIS A 24 22.37 10.74 -5.07
C HIS A 24 21.59 9.53 -5.56
N THR A 25 21.99 8.36 -5.07
CA THR A 25 21.18 7.15 -5.15
C THR A 25 19.91 7.45 -4.35
N VAL A 26 18.88 7.94 -5.05
CA VAL A 26 17.53 7.93 -4.50
C VAL A 26 17.29 6.47 -4.09
N PRO A 27 16.96 6.19 -2.83
CA PRO A 27 16.73 4.82 -2.40
C PRO A 27 15.68 4.22 -3.36
N SER A 28 16.07 3.18 -4.09
CA SER A 28 15.16 2.53 -5.02
C SER A 28 13.95 2.01 -4.26
N VAL A 29 12.75 2.33 -4.73
CA VAL A 29 11.51 1.77 -4.20
C VAL A 29 11.63 0.23 -4.19
N PRO A 30 11.46 -0.43 -3.04
CA PRO A 30 11.54 -1.89 -2.96
C PRO A 30 10.49 -2.55 -3.87
N SER A 31 10.92 -3.45 -4.76
CA SER A 31 10.01 -4.24 -5.60
C SER A 31 9.67 -5.56 -4.91
N LEU A 32 8.50 -6.14 -5.19
CA LEU A 32 8.11 -7.43 -4.58
C LEU A 32 9.09 -8.55 -4.97
N GLU A 33 9.52 -8.57 -6.22
CA GLU A 33 10.40 -9.60 -6.80
C GLU A 33 11.74 -9.70 -6.09
N THR A 34 12.26 -8.58 -5.59
CA THR A 34 13.55 -8.50 -4.89
C THR A 34 13.41 -8.49 -3.37
N SER A 35 12.18 -8.51 -2.86
CA SER A 35 11.87 -8.35 -1.44
C SER A 35 11.43 -9.64 -0.75
N TRP A 36 11.43 -10.77 -1.46
CA TRP A 36 11.24 -12.07 -0.82
C TRP A 36 12.43 -12.41 0.10
N ILE A 37 12.16 -13.01 1.25
CA ILE A 37 13.20 -13.59 2.10
C ILE A 37 13.74 -14.86 1.43
N ASN A 38 15.03 -15.16 1.57
CA ASN A 38 15.69 -16.28 0.90
C ASN A 38 14.89 -17.58 0.99
N GLY A 39 14.60 -18.18 -0.17
CA GLY A 39 13.83 -19.41 -0.29
C GLY A 39 12.31 -19.23 -0.21
N TRP A 40 11.82 -17.99 -0.24
CA TRP A 40 10.41 -17.65 -0.43
C TRP A 40 10.14 -17.06 -1.81
N ASP A 41 8.93 -17.30 -2.27
CA ASP A 41 8.31 -16.68 -3.43
C ASP A 41 6.78 -16.77 -3.28
N SER A 42 6.05 -16.17 -4.22
CA SER A 42 4.59 -16.19 -4.23
C SER A 42 4.03 -17.62 -4.32
N GLN A 43 4.63 -18.50 -5.11
CA GLN A 43 4.15 -19.87 -5.30
C GLN A 43 4.22 -20.67 -4.00
N LYS A 44 5.31 -20.52 -3.25
CA LYS A 44 5.50 -21.18 -1.96
C LYS A 44 4.48 -20.73 -0.92
N VAL A 45 4.13 -19.44 -0.88
CA VAL A 45 3.07 -18.96 0.01
C VAL A 45 1.71 -19.50 -0.42
N LEU A 46 1.40 -19.49 -1.72
CA LEU A 46 0.13 -19.97 -2.26
C LEU A 46 -0.05 -21.48 -2.14
N ALA A 47 1.04 -22.25 -2.11
CA ALA A 47 1.04 -23.69 -1.84
C ALA A 47 0.64 -24.03 -0.40
N ILE A 48 0.71 -23.07 0.53
CA ILE A 48 0.26 -23.23 1.91
C ILE A 48 -1.24 -22.93 1.97
N GLN A 49 -1.99 -23.85 2.57
CA GLN A 49 -3.44 -23.75 2.69
C GLN A 49 -3.86 -22.46 3.43
N LYS A 50 -4.94 -21.83 2.95
CA LYS A 50 -5.59 -20.72 3.66
C LYS A 50 -5.90 -21.12 5.11
N GLY A 51 -5.56 -20.26 6.06
CA GLY A 51 -5.60 -20.50 7.51
C GLY A 51 -4.27 -20.97 8.10
N GLN A 52 -3.31 -21.40 7.27
CA GLN A 52 -1.98 -21.84 7.69
C GLN A 52 -0.84 -21.00 7.10
N ARG A 53 -1.17 -20.01 6.25
CA ARG A 53 -0.15 -19.15 5.64
C ARG A 53 0.58 -18.38 6.73
N PRO A 54 1.92 -18.31 6.70
CA PRO A 54 2.67 -17.60 7.73
C PRO A 54 2.39 -16.10 7.70
N ASP A 55 2.81 -15.41 8.75
CA ASP A 55 2.83 -13.95 8.77
C ASP A 55 3.71 -13.38 7.62
N PRO A 56 3.34 -12.27 6.97
CA PRO A 56 4.14 -11.65 5.92
C PRO A 56 5.61 -11.41 6.26
N SER A 57 5.94 -11.13 7.53
CA SER A 57 7.34 -10.94 7.97
C SER A 57 8.21 -12.20 7.87
N VAL A 58 7.61 -13.38 7.70
CA VAL A 58 8.32 -14.64 7.48
C VAL A 58 8.86 -14.75 6.05
N TYR A 59 8.18 -14.12 5.08
CA TYR A 59 8.49 -14.26 3.65
C TYR A 59 8.79 -12.95 2.91
N LEU A 60 8.55 -11.79 3.51
CA LEU A 60 8.87 -10.47 2.96
C LEU A 60 9.89 -9.73 3.84
N GLN A 61 10.80 -9.02 3.19
CA GLN A 61 11.76 -8.15 3.87
C GLN A 61 11.03 -6.99 4.58
N THR A 62 11.52 -6.64 5.77
CA THR A 62 10.97 -5.54 6.59
C THR A 62 10.97 -4.19 5.86
N SER A 63 11.98 -3.92 5.04
CA SER A 63 12.06 -2.70 4.21
C SER A 63 10.88 -2.59 3.24
N TYR A 64 10.49 -3.70 2.61
CA TYR A 64 9.35 -3.76 1.70
C TYR A 64 8.02 -3.59 2.43
N ILE A 65 7.82 -4.32 3.53
CA ILE A 65 6.61 -4.18 4.37
C ILE A 65 6.46 -2.73 4.81
N THR A 66 7.54 -2.12 5.33
CA THR A 66 7.54 -0.72 5.76
C THR A 66 7.17 0.22 4.62
N TYR A 67 7.78 0.04 3.45
CA TYR A 67 7.46 0.84 2.26
C TYR A 67 5.99 0.71 1.85
N GLN A 68 5.45 -0.51 1.73
CA GLN A 68 4.06 -0.71 1.34
C GLN A 68 3.09 -0.02 2.32
N LEU A 69 3.34 -0.13 3.63
CA LEU A 69 2.49 0.52 4.62
C LEU A 69 2.58 2.05 4.57
N THR A 70 3.68 2.63 4.09
CA THR A 70 3.75 4.10 3.91
C THR A 70 2.76 4.63 2.88
N LEU A 71 2.31 3.80 1.93
CA LEU A 71 1.31 4.18 0.92
C LEU A 71 -0.06 4.51 1.55
N PHE A 72 -0.32 3.98 2.75
CA PHE A 72 -1.58 4.15 3.46
C PHE A 72 -1.58 5.31 4.47
N LYS A 73 -0.45 6.02 4.64
CA LYS A 73 -0.32 7.15 5.58
C LYS A 73 -1.32 8.28 5.33
N ASN A 74 -1.74 8.45 4.08
CA ASN A 74 -2.69 9.48 3.67
C ASN A 74 -4.13 8.93 3.52
N GLY A 75 -4.41 7.82 4.20
CA GLY A 75 -5.72 7.18 4.21
C GLY A 75 -5.81 5.94 3.34
N ALA A 76 -6.87 5.18 3.59
CA ALA A 76 -7.23 3.99 2.85
C ALA A 76 -8.68 4.08 2.35
N SER A 77 -9.00 3.33 1.31
CA SER A 77 -10.35 3.27 0.74
C SER A 77 -10.71 1.86 0.32
N TYR A 78 -12.01 1.55 0.35
CA TYR A 78 -12.55 0.40 -0.37
C TYR A 78 -13.93 0.72 -0.94
N LEU A 79 -14.35 -0.08 -1.92
CA LEU A 79 -15.69 0.00 -2.52
C LEU A 79 -16.55 -1.15 -2.02
N VAL A 80 -17.84 -0.87 -1.86
CA VAL A 80 -18.82 -1.85 -1.40
C VAL A 80 -20.19 -1.53 -1.99
N THR A 81 -21.01 -2.54 -2.23
CA THR A 81 -22.40 -2.29 -2.65
C THR A 81 -23.20 -1.66 -1.52
N LYS A 82 -24.07 -0.67 -1.81
CA LYS A 82 -24.95 -0.07 -0.80
C LYS A 82 -25.83 -1.12 -0.11
N LYS A 83 -26.29 -2.12 -0.86
CA LYS A 83 -27.03 -3.27 -0.32
C LYS A 83 -26.28 -3.98 0.82
N ALA A 84 -24.97 -4.18 0.71
CA ALA A 84 -24.20 -4.83 1.77
C ALA A 84 -24.15 -3.95 3.04
N LEU A 85 -24.03 -2.64 2.90
CA LEU A 85 -24.11 -1.71 4.04
C LEU A 85 -25.51 -1.70 4.66
N ASP A 86 -26.55 -1.88 3.87
CA ASP A 86 -27.94 -1.93 4.35
C ASP A 86 -28.24 -3.27 5.05
N ASP A 87 -27.72 -4.38 4.53
CA ASP A 87 -27.91 -5.72 5.07
C ASP A 87 -27.14 -5.93 6.39
N TYR A 88 -25.91 -5.41 6.50
CA TYR A 88 -25.02 -5.63 7.65
C TYR A 88 -24.91 -4.42 8.59
N GLY A 89 -25.45 -3.28 8.21
CA GLY A 89 -25.40 -2.05 9.00
C GLY A 89 -24.09 -1.26 8.85
N ARG A 90 -24.05 -0.13 9.55
CA ARG A 90 -23.01 0.91 9.46
C ARG A 90 -22.31 1.21 10.78
N ASP A 91 -22.61 0.46 11.83
CA ASP A 91 -22.03 0.70 13.15
C ASP A 91 -20.60 0.15 13.25
N LEU A 92 -20.32 -0.95 12.55
CA LEU A 92 -19.01 -1.60 12.51
C LEU A 92 -18.81 -2.33 11.17
N LEU A 93 -17.99 -1.77 10.29
CA LEU A 93 -17.75 -2.33 8.95
C LEU A 93 -16.59 -3.35 8.95
N GLY A 94 -16.66 -4.34 8.06
CA GLY A 94 -15.65 -5.38 7.89
C GLY A 94 -16.14 -6.78 8.26
N TYR A 95 -15.30 -7.79 8.03
CA TYR A 95 -15.63 -9.19 8.23
C TYR A 95 -15.56 -9.63 9.71
N PRO A 96 -16.31 -10.68 10.10
CA PRO A 96 -16.32 -11.21 11.47
C PRO A 96 -14.96 -11.61 12.06
N ASP A 97 -13.95 -11.91 11.23
CA ASP A 97 -12.58 -12.23 11.66
C ASP A 97 -11.74 -10.99 12.00
N ASN A 98 -12.41 -9.83 12.14
CA ASN A 98 -11.81 -8.53 12.41
C ASN A 98 -10.91 -8.01 11.27
N THR A 99 -11.30 -8.23 10.01
CA THR A 99 -10.53 -7.76 8.85
C THR A 99 -11.38 -7.04 7.81
N GLN A 100 -10.80 -6.05 7.14
CA GLN A 100 -11.37 -5.42 5.95
C GLN A 100 -10.24 -5.08 4.97
N PHE A 101 -10.35 -5.57 3.73
CA PHE A 101 -9.41 -5.24 2.65
C PHE A 101 -9.61 -3.79 2.20
N VAL A 102 -8.49 -3.10 1.94
CA VAL A 102 -8.44 -1.70 1.54
C VAL A 102 -7.30 -1.45 0.55
N MET A 103 -7.46 -0.41 -0.27
CA MET A 103 -6.44 0.16 -1.16
C MET A 103 -5.99 1.52 -0.62
N ALA A 104 -4.78 1.97 -0.94
CA ALA A 104 -4.37 3.35 -0.62
C ALA A 104 -5.35 4.36 -1.24
N LYS A 105 -5.74 5.38 -0.47
CA LYS A 105 -6.78 6.33 -0.90
C LYS A 105 -6.44 7.02 -2.23
N GLN A 106 -5.18 7.42 -2.41
CA GLN A 106 -4.73 8.11 -3.62
C GLN A 106 -4.80 7.22 -4.86
N GLU A 107 -4.54 5.92 -4.72
CA GLU A 107 -4.67 4.96 -5.80
C GLU A 107 -6.13 4.72 -6.16
N MET A 108 -7.03 4.65 -5.16
CA MET A 108 -8.48 4.61 -5.39
C MET A 108 -8.96 5.85 -6.14
N ASP A 109 -8.49 7.05 -5.76
CA ASP A 109 -8.80 8.31 -6.45
C ASP A 109 -8.39 8.23 -7.93
N ALA A 110 -7.16 7.80 -8.21
CA ALA A 110 -6.63 7.67 -9.57
C ALA A 110 -7.37 6.59 -10.38
N MET A 111 -7.69 5.44 -9.77
CA MET A 111 -8.43 4.35 -10.42
C MET A 111 -9.84 4.80 -10.81
N LEU A 112 -10.55 5.51 -9.93
CA LEU A 112 -11.89 6.02 -10.22
C LEU A 112 -11.89 7.08 -11.33
N GLN A 113 -10.83 7.90 -11.42
CA GLN A 113 -10.63 8.83 -12.53
C GLN A 113 -10.35 8.09 -13.84
N LYS A 114 -9.42 7.12 -13.82
CA LYS A 114 -9.05 6.28 -14.97
C LYS A 114 -10.24 5.54 -15.56
N THR A 115 -11.09 4.98 -14.70
CA THR A 115 -12.26 4.17 -15.10
C THR A 115 -13.46 5.03 -15.47
N VAL A 116 -13.43 6.34 -15.21
CA VAL A 116 -14.59 7.24 -15.31
C VAL A 116 -15.80 6.65 -14.55
N LYS A 117 -15.51 6.00 -13.41
CA LYS A 117 -16.47 5.25 -12.58
C LYS A 117 -17.27 4.16 -13.31
N ASN A 118 -16.78 3.64 -14.42
CA ASN A 118 -17.40 2.50 -15.09
C ASN A 118 -17.26 1.23 -14.24
N VAL A 119 -18.38 0.63 -13.84
CA VAL A 119 -18.39 -0.53 -12.92
C VAL A 119 -17.61 -1.73 -13.48
N ALA A 120 -17.70 -2.02 -14.77
CA ALA A 120 -16.97 -3.15 -15.36
C ALA A 120 -15.45 -2.91 -15.34
N ALA A 121 -15.02 -1.68 -15.61
CA ALA A 121 -13.62 -1.30 -15.51
C ALA A 121 -13.13 -1.34 -14.05
N ILE A 122 -13.93 -0.85 -13.09
CA ILE A 122 -13.63 -0.94 -11.66
C ILE A 122 -13.46 -2.40 -11.22
N GLU A 123 -14.37 -3.29 -11.63
CA GLU A 123 -14.29 -4.72 -11.31
C GLU A 123 -12.95 -5.31 -11.79
N ALA A 124 -12.55 -4.99 -13.03
CA ALA A 124 -11.30 -5.45 -13.59
C ALA A 124 -10.07 -4.89 -12.85
N GLU A 125 -10.06 -3.60 -12.52
CA GLU A 125 -8.96 -2.95 -11.78
C GLU A 125 -8.80 -3.52 -10.37
N LEU A 126 -9.90 -3.89 -9.71
CA LEU A 126 -9.93 -4.40 -8.35
C LEU A 126 -9.84 -5.94 -8.24
N GLY A 127 -9.80 -6.65 -9.37
CA GLY A 127 -9.85 -8.13 -9.36
C GLY A 127 -11.16 -8.69 -8.83
N ILE A 128 -12.26 -7.95 -8.94
CA ILE A 128 -13.61 -8.43 -8.62
C ILE A 128 -14.12 -9.24 -9.82
N PRO A 129 -14.77 -10.40 -9.61
CA PRO A 129 -15.31 -11.18 -10.71
C PRO A 129 -16.27 -10.35 -11.57
N ALA A 130 -16.08 -10.39 -12.89
CA ALA A 130 -16.87 -9.59 -13.82
C ALA A 130 -18.38 -9.83 -13.64
N GLY A 131 -19.16 -8.76 -13.55
CA GLY A 131 -20.62 -8.85 -13.36
C GLY A 131 -21.07 -8.77 -11.90
N SER A 132 -20.18 -8.90 -10.92
CA SER A 132 -20.52 -8.97 -9.49
C SER A 132 -21.26 -7.72 -8.97
N TRP A 133 -20.96 -6.55 -9.52
CA TRP A 133 -21.44 -5.24 -9.12
C TRP A 133 -22.28 -4.54 -10.20
N GLN A 134 -22.45 -5.14 -11.37
CA GLN A 134 -23.24 -4.54 -12.46
C GLN A 134 -24.68 -4.24 -12.01
N GLY A 135 -25.14 -3.02 -12.28
CA GLY A 135 -26.46 -2.53 -11.89
C GLY A 135 -26.66 -2.32 -10.38
N LYS A 136 -25.62 -2.45 -9.55
CA LYS A 136 -25.69 -2.24 -8.10
C LYS A 136 -25.11 -0.87 -7.73
N PRO A 137 -25.83 -0.03 -6.97
CA PRO A 137 -25.24 1.18 -6.41
C PRO A 137 -24.04 0.85 -5.53
N LEU A 138 -22.94 1.53 -5.76
CA LEU A 138 -21.71 1.39 -4.97
C LEU A 138 -21.56 2.59 -4.04
N ALA A 139 -20.98 2.31 -2.87
CA ALA A 139 -20.47 3.30 -1.96
C ALA A 139 -18.95 3.13 -1.85
N ARG A 140 -18.27 4.25 -1.65
CA ARG A 140 -16.87 4.31 -1.25
C ARG A 140 -16.80 4.60 0.24
N ILE A 141 -15.96 3.82 0.92
CA ILE A 141 -15.63 4.02 2.33
C ILE A 141 -14.20 4.51 2.40
N ASP A 142 -14.00 5.73 2.91
CA ASP A 142 -12.70 6.32 3.18
C ASP A 142 -12.36 6.25 4.66
N ILE A 143 -11.13 5.82 4.96
CA ILE A 143 -10.58 5.69 6.31
C ILE A 143 -9.42 6.68 6.41
N PRO A 144 -9.59 7.84 7.07
CA PRO A 144 -8.55 8.86 7.14
C PRO A 144 -7.28 8.40 7.87
N ASN A 145 -7.44 7.62 8.95
CA ASN A 145 -6.34 7.19 9.82
C ASN A 145 -6.28 5.65 9.93
N PRO A 146 -5.87 4.93 8.87
CA PRO A 146 -5.87 3.46 8.86
C PRO A 146 -4.83 2.86 9.83
N GLU A 147 -3.82 3.62 10.25
CA GLU A 147 -2.86 3.20 11.28
C GLU A 147 -3.54 2.98 12.65
N GLU A 148 -4.59 3.74 12.99
CA GLU A 148 -5.39 3.52 14.20
C GLU A 148 -6.22 2.24 14.14
N LEU A 149 -6.33 1.62 12.97
CA LEU A 149 -7.03 0.37 12.71
C LEU A 149 -6.07 -0.74 12.28
N HIS A 150 -4.81 -0.67 12.71
CA HIS A 150 -3.81 -1.72 12.50
C HIS A 150 -3.65 -2.14 11.02
N VAL A 151 -3.52 -1.16 10.12
CA VAL A 151 -3.22 -1.42 8.71
C VAL A 151 -1.97 -2.28 8.58
N ARG A 152 -2.09 -3.36 7.79
CA ARG A 152 -1.04 -4.37 7.63
C ARG A 152 -1.15 -5.07 6.28
N ILE A 153 -0.06 -5.71 5.86
CA ILE A 153 -0.06 -6.56 4.66
C ILE A 153 -0.95 -7.78 4.91
N PRO A 154 -1.85 -8.15 3.98
CA PRO A 154 -2.66 -9.35 4.14
C PRO A 154 -1.76 -10.60 4.08
N SER A 155 -2.08 -11.57 4.92
CA SER A 155 -1.46 -12.90 4.95
C SER A 155 -2.14 -13.88 3.97
N GLY A 156 -3.34 -13.53 3.52
CA GLY A 156 -4.22 -14.39 2.73
C GLY A 156 -5.03 -15.37 3.58
N ASN A 157 -4.94 -15.28 4.91
CA ASN A 157 -5.78 -16.05 5.83
C ASN A 157 -7.11 -15.35 6.14
N GLU A 158 -7.23 -14.07 5.79
CA GLU A 158 -8.38 -13.23 6.09
C GLU A 158 -9.64 -13.74 5.40
N MET A 159 -10.80 -13.56 6.01
CA MET A 159 -12.09 -14.06 5.51
C MET A 159 -12.36 -13.56 4.09
N GLY A 160 -12.05 -12.29 3.82
CA GLY A 160 -12.20 -11.66 2.51
C GLY A 160 -11.23 -12.17 1.42
N ALA A 161 -10.15 -12.88 1.78
CA ALA A 161 -9.21 -13.41 0.79
C ALA A 161 -9.86 -14.53 -0.04
N ASN A 162 -9.84 -14.39 -1.37
CA ASN A 162 -10.42 -15.35 -2.31
C ASN A 162 -9.32 -16.01 -3.18
N ASN A 163 -9.71 -16.76 -4.21
CA ASN A 163 -8.77 -17.47 -5.09
C ASN A 163 -7.90 -16.54 -5.96
N LEU A 164 -8.23 -15.25 -6.05
CA LEU A 164 -7.48 -14.22 -6.78
C LEU A 164 -6.51 -13.44 -5.88
N TRP A 165 -6.55 -13.67 -4.56
CA TRP A 165 -5.63 -13.00 -3.64
C TRP A 165 -4.17 -13.37 -3.95
N LEU A 166 -3.29 -12.38 -3.86
CA LEU A 166 -1.85 -12.50 -4.10
C LEU A 166 -1.05 -12.13 -2.84
N PRO A 167 0.01 -12.87 -2.49
CA PRO A 167 0.91 -12.43 -1.43
C PRO A 167 1.73 -11.22 -1.87
N GLY A 168 1.97 -10.28 -0.95
CA GLY A 168 2.78 -9.07 -1.20
C GLY A 168 2.03 -7.76 -1.01
N GLY A 169 0.72 -7.77 -0.77
CA GLY A 169 -0.06 -6.55 -0.58
C GLY A 169 -0.25 -5.76 -1.87
N LYS A 170 -0.51 -6.48 -2.96
CA LYS A 170 -0.72 -5.92 -4.30
C LYS A 170 -1.86 -6.65 -5.00
N LEU A 171 -2.71 -5.89 -5.67
CA LEU A 171 -3.67 -6.43 -6.64
C LEU A 171 -2.94 -6.88 -7.91
N PRO A 172 -3.54 -7.75 -8.73
CA PRO A 172 -2.96 -8.17 -10.02
C PRO A 172 -2.62 -7.00 -10.97
N THR A 173 -3.30 -5.87 -10.81
CA THR A 173 -3.10 -4.63 -11.59
C THR A 173 -2.01 -3.71 -11.02
N GLY A 174 -1.39 -4.06 -9.88
CA GLY A 174 -0.26 -3.36 -9.28
C GLY A 174 -0.62 -2.32 -8.20
N TYR A 175 -1.91 -2.06 -7.97
CA TYR A 175 -2.35 -1.23 -6.85
C TYR A 175 -2.01 -1.86 -5.50
N SER A 176 -1.74 -1.03 -4.49
CA SER A 176 -1.55 -1.46 -3.12
C SER A 176 -2.81 -2.09 -2.54
N GLU A 177 -2.60 -3.14 -1.74
CA GLU A 177 -3.65 -3.82 -1.00
C GLU A 177 -3.16 -4.06 0.42
N ALA A 178 -3.98 -3.67 1.39
CA ALA A 178 -3.77 -3.91 2.81
C ALA A 178 -5.04 -4.44 3.45
N VAL A 179 -4.94 -4.86 4.71
CA VAL A 179 -6.10 -5.08 5.58
C VAL A 179 -6.00 -4.18 6.80
N VAL A 180 -7.15 -3.70 7.24
CA VAL A 180 -7.34 -3.04 8.53
C VAL A 180 -8.25 -3.89 9.41
N ASP A 181 -8.27 -3.58 10.69
CA ASP A 181 -9.31 -4.08 11.61
C ASP A 181 -10.69 -3.58 11.21
N ARG A 182 -11.74 -4.18 11.77
CA ARG A 182 -13.11 -3.66 11.57
C ARG A 182 -13.19 -2.20 11.95
N ILE A 183 -14.01 -1.47 11.21
CA ILE A 183 -14.01 -0.01 11.18
C ILE A 183 -15.27 0.50 11.89
N PRO A 184 -15.14 1.03 13.13
CA PRO A 184 -16.29 1.56 13.84
C PRO A 184 -16.84 2.81 13.14
N LYS A 185 -18.14 3.05 13.31
CA LYS A 185 -18.76 4.32 12.92
C LYS A 185 -18.00 5.51 13.49
N GLY A 186 -17.79 6.54 12.66
CA GLY A 186 -17.00 7.71 13.00
C GLY A 186 -15.50 7.57 12.71
N LYS A 187 -15.01 6.36 12.36
CA LYS A 187 -13.65 6.15 11.84
C LYS A 187 -13.58 6.13 10.30
N TYR A 188 -14.71 6.33 9.63
CA TYR A 188 -14.80 6.35 8.18
C TYR A 188 -15.76 7.43 7.67
N VAL A 189 -15.62 7.75 6.38
CA VAL A 189 -16.55 8.58 5.60
C VAL A 189 -17.12 7.74 4.46
N GLU A 190 -18.45 7.68 4.36
CA GLU A 190 -19.17 7.05 3.24
C GLU A 190 -19.48 8.11 2.18
N SER A 191 -19.25 7.77 0.91
CA SER A 191 -19.66 8.59 -0.24
C SER A 191 -20.24 7.72 -1.34
N ASP A 192 -21.17 8.28 -2.10
CA ASP A 192 -21.75 7.59 -3.25
C ASP A 192 -20.77 7.59 -4.43
N LEU A 193 -20.74 6.47 -5.16
CA LEU A 193 -19.95 6.35 -6.37
C LEU A 193 -20.72 6.82 -7.60
#